data_AF-A0A2T2YEH9-F1
#
_entry.id   AF-A0A2T2YEH9-F1
#
_cell.length_a   1.000
_cell.length_b   1.000
_cell.length_c   1.000
_cell.angle_alpha   90.00
_cell.angle_beta   90.00
_cell.angle_gamma   90.00
#
_symmetry.space_group_name_H-M   'P 1'
#
loop_
_entity.id
_entity.type
_entity.pdbx_description
1 polymer ?
#
loop_
_entity_poly.entity_id
_entity_poly.type
_entity_poly.pdbx_seq_one_letter_code
_entity_poly.pdbx_strand_id
1 'polypeptide(L)'
;MEALPKTIAKINDVDIIVIENGQKLVPIKPICEALGILPQGQIEKIKNDEILASTIQLSYTVGADGKEREMFCLPLKFVFGWLFTINPKNVRVEAQESVKKYKLLCYEILYQNFADHTTFLEQKQKATQEQIDRVNEVRSTFRNAQHIVRQETNRLNSLKSLTFEQWLANNRQMTFDFMREAEAPVAALAIAVKQK
;
A
#
# COMPACT_ATOMS: atom_id res chain seq x y z
N MET A 1 -0.72 3.82 -46.40
CA MET A 1 0.67 4.06 -45.96
C MET A 1 1.01 2.93 -45.00
N GLU A 2 1.74 1.93 -45.46
CA GLU A 2 2.33 0.93 -44.55
C GLU A 2 3.40 1.63 -43.72
N ALA A 3 3.22 1.65 -42.41
CA ALA A 3 4.23 2.16 -41.50
C ALA A 3 5.38 1.15 -41.48
N LEU A 4 6.55 1.55 -41.98
CA LEU A 4 7.73 0.71 -41.94
C LEU A 4 8.06 0.34 -40.48
N PRO A 5 8.35 -0.94 -40.19
CA PRO A 5 8.66 -1.40 -38.84
C PRO A 5 9.86 -0.62 -38.29
N LYS A 6 9.67 0.05 -37.16
CA LYS A 6 10.75 0.82 -36.50
C LYS A 6 11.28 0.04 -35.31
N THR A 7 12.55 -0.38 -35.37
CA THR A 7 13.22 -1.16 -34.32
C THR A 7 13.64 -0.27 -33.14
N ILE A 8 13.38 -0.73 -31.90
CA ILE A 8 13.79 -0.01 -30.67
C ILE A 8 14.95 -0.69 -29.94
N ALA A 9 15.06 -2.02 -30.00
CA ALA A 9 16.06 -2.76 -29.23
C ALA A 9 16.46 -4.08 -29.91
N LYS A 10 17.69 -4.53 -29.64
CA LYS A 10 18.27 -5.79 -30.14
C LYS A 10 18.84 -6.65 -29.01
N ILE A 11 18.73 -7.99 -29.12
CA ILE A 11 19.46 -8.98 -28.31
C ILE A 11 20.09 -9.98 -29.26
N ASN A 12 21.41 -10.23 -29.13
CA ASN A 12 22.18 -11.10 -30.04
C ASN A 12 21.97 -10.75 -31.53
N ASP A 13 22.02 -9.46 -31.86
CA ASP A 13 21.77 -8.90 -33.20
C ASP A 13 20.37 -9.09 -33.78
N VAL A 14 19.42 -9.62 -32.97
CA VAL A 14 18.02 -9.80 -33.37
C VAL A 14 17.14 -8.70 -32.79
N ASP A 15 16.28 -8.12 -33.63
CA ASP A 15 15.27 -7.14 -33.22
C ASP A 15 14.29 -7.77 -32.22
N ILE A 16 14.22 -7.21 -31.01
CA ILE A 16 13.32 -7.70 -29.95
C ILE A 16 12.09 -6.81 -29.75
N ILE A 17 12.08 -5.61 -30.32
CA ILE A 17 10.93 -4.72 -30.27
C ILE A 17 10.78 -4.03 -31.62
N VAL A 18 9.64 -4.29 -32.26
CA VAL A 18 9.19 -3.62 -33.50
C VAL A 18 8.04 -2.69 -33.16
N ILE A 19 8.04 -1.49 -33.72
CA ILE A 19 6.86 -0.61 -33.73
C ILE A 19 6.13 -0.81 -35.04
N GLU A 20 4.90 -1.30 -34.97
CA GLU A 20 3.99 -1.41 -36.10
C GLU A 20 2.64 -0.82 -35.69
N ASN A 21 2.09 0.09 -36.50
CA ASN A 21 0.82 0.79 -36.22
C ASN A 21 0.75 1.45 -34.82
N GLY A 22 1.89 1.93 -34.31
CA GLY A 22 2.00 2.56 -32.98
C GLY A 22 2.04 1.57 -31.80
N GLN A 23 1.99 0.26 -32.08
CA GLN A 23 2.07 -0.79 -31.07
C GLN A 23 3.48 -1.37 -31.00
N LYS A 24 4.00 -1.55 -29.77
CA LYS A 24 5.27 -2.26 -29.54
C LYS A 24 5.01 -3.77 -29.58
N LEU A 25 5.59 -4.44 -30.56
CA LEU A 25 5.50 -5.87 -30.80
C LEU A 25 6.84 -6.55 -30.49
N VAL A 26 6.75 -7.76 -29.96
CA VAL A 26 7.91 -8.55 -29.56
C VAL A 26 7.83 -9.91 -30.26
N PRO A 27 8.83 -10.26 -31.08
CA PRO A 27 8.86 -11.55 -31.74
C PRO A 27 9.11 -12.68 -30.74
N ILE A 28 8.35 -13.76 -30.87
CA ILE A 28 8.41 -14.90 -29.93
C ILE A 28 9.66 -15.74 -30.17
N LYS A 29 10.03 -15.94 -31.44
CA LYS A 29 11.13 -16.83 -31.83
C LYS A 29 12.48 -16.42 -31.24
N PRO A 30 12.92 -15.15 -31.31
CA PRO A 30 14.20 -14.74 -30.74
C PRO A 30 14.28 -14.94 -29.22
N ILE A 31 13.17 -14.71 -28.52
CA ILE A 31 13.09 -14.98 -27.07
C ILE A 31 13.23 -16.48 -26.79
N CYS A 32 12.53 -17.31 -27.56
CA CYS A 32 12.61 -18.77 -27.42
C CYS A 32 14.05 -19.28 -27.66
N GLU A 33 14.74 -18.74 -28.66
CA GLU A 33 16.14 -19.06 -28.97
C GLU A 33 17.08 -18.64 -27.83
N ALA A 34 16.89 -17.44 -27.27
CA ALA A 34 17.65 -16.95 -26.12
C ALA A 34 17.46 -17.84 -24.87
N LEU A 35 16.24 -18.33 -24.66
CA LEU A 35 15.90 -19.24 -23.55
C LEU A 35 16.24 -20.72 -23.84
N GLY A 36 16.57 -21.06 -25.09
CA GLY A 36 16.83 -22.44 -25.51
C GLY A 36 15.58 -23.33 -25.49
N ILE A 37 14.42 -22.79 -25.86
CA ILE A 37 13.15 -23.53 -25.96
C ILE A 37 12.62 -23.54 -27.39
N LEU A 38 11.81 -24.54 -27.73
CA LEU A 38 11.23 -24.67 -29.07
C LEU A 38 10.16 -23.59 -29.32
N PRO A 39 10.33 -22.72 -30.34
CA PRO A 39 9.35 -21.67 -30.65
C PRO A 39 7.96 -22.22 -31.00
N GLN A 40 7.90 -23.33 -31.75
CA GLN A 40 6.64 -23.93 -32.20
C GLN A 40 5.72 -24.29 -31.03
N GLY A 41 6.25 -24.97 -30.00
CA GLY A 41 5.47 -25.34 -28.82
C GLY A 41 4.99 -24.12 -28.02
N GLN A 42 5.75 -23.02 -28.00
CA GLN A 42 5.30 -21.78 -27.35
C GLN A 42 4.23 -21.06 -28.17
N ILE A 43 4.34 -21.05 -29.50
CA ILE A 43 3.33 -20.46 -30.39
C ILE A 43 2.01 -21.23 -30.28
N GLU A 44 2.05 -22.56 -30.24
CA GLU A 44 0.85 -23.38 -30.01
C GLU A 44 0.23 -23.09 -28.65
N LYS A 45 1.04 -23.00 -27.59
CA LYS A 45 0.56 -22.63 -26.26
C LYS A 45 -0.13 -21.27 -26.26
N ILE A 46 0.43 -20.28 -26.96
CA ILE A 46 -0.17 -18.95 -27.10
C ILE A 46 -1.48 -19.00 -27.89
N LYS A 47 -1.54 -19.76 -28.98
CA LYS A 47 -2.76 -19.93 -29.78
C LYS A 47 -3.89 -20.66 -29.04
N ASN A 48 -3.54 -21.48 -28.06
CA ASN A 48 -4.50 -22.20 -27.22
C ASN A 48 -4.87 -21.45 -25.93
N ASP A 49 -4.25 -20.30 -25.66
CA ASP A 49 -4.52 -19.50 -24.47
C ASP A 49 -5.71 -18.55 -24.71
N GLU A 50 -6.69 -18.55 -23.81
CA GLU A 50 -7.94 -17.80 -23.93
C GLU A 50 -7.75 -16.28 -24.08
N ILE A 51 -6.64 -15.75 -23.57
CA ILE A 51 -6.33 -14.32 -23.63
C ILE A 51 -5.36 -14.06 -24.79
N LEU A 52 -4.22 -14.77 -24.81
CA LEU A 52 -3.12 -14.47 -25.71
C LEU A 52 -3.44 -14.80 -27.18
N ALA A 53 -4.31 -15.78 -27.44
CA ALA A 53 -4.67 -16.19 -28.80
C ALA A 53 -5.26 -15.05 -29.65
N SER A 54 -5.99 -14.13 -29.03
CA SER A 54 -6.55 -12.95 -29.73
C SER A 54 -5.54 -11.83 -29.99
N THR A 55 -4.35 -11.92 -29.38
CA THR A 55 -3.36 -10.84 -29.36
C THR A 55 -2.12 -11.14 -30.20
N ILE A 56 -1.86 -12.41 -30.50
CA ILE A 56 -0.75 -12.84 -31.34
C ILE A 56 -1.01 -12.44 -32.80
N GLN A 57 -0.01 -11.87 -33.45
CA GLN A 57 -0.09 -11.45 -34.85
C GLN A 57 1.21 -11.72 -35.61
N LEU A 58 1.13 -11.76 -36.93
CA LEU A 58 2.30 -11.82 -37.80
C LEU A 58 2.82 -10.40 -38.05
N SER A 59 4.14 -10.23 -38.02
CA SER A 59 4.81 -8.95 -38.27
C SER A 59 6.20 -9.22 -38.86
N TYR A 60 6.69 -8.29 -39.68
CA TYR A 60 8.02 -8.38 -40.28
C TYR A 60 9.10 -7.93 -39.28
N THR A 61 10.09 -8.79 -39.07
CA THR A 61 11.23 -8.56 -38.18
C THR A 61 12.54 -8.84 -38.90
N VAL A 62 13.57 -8.05 -38.61
CA VAL A 62 14.91 -8.28 -39.13
C VAL A 62 15.61 -9.34 -38.29
N GLY A 63 15.97 -10.47 -38.93
CA GLY A 63 16.76 -11.52 -38.31
C GLY A 63 18.24 -11.11 -38.14
N ALA A 64 19.01 -11.91 -37.41
CA ALA A 64 20.44 -11.66 -37.17
C ALA A 64 21.28 -11.56 -38.47
N ASP A 65 20.81 -12.16 -39.57
CA ASP A 65 21.42 -12.09 -40.89
C ASP A 65 21.02 -10.84 -41.70
N GLY A 66 20.32 -9.89 -41.08
CA GLY A 66 19.87 -8.66 -41.74
C GLY A 66 18.67 -8.84 -42.67
N LYS A 67 18.10 -10.05 -42.74
CA LYS A 67 16.94 -10.32 -43.62
C LYS A 67 15.63 -10.16 -42.86
N GLU A 68 14.67 -9.51 -43.52
CA GLU A 68 13.29 -9.46 -43.04
C GLU A 68 12.65 -10.85 -43.11
N ARG A 69 11.96 -11.21 -42.04
CA ARG A 69 11.15 -12.41 -41.94
C ARG A 69 9.84 -12.09 -41.26
N GLU A 70 8.78 -12.69 -41.76
CA GLU A 70 7.51 -12.70 -41.06
C GLU A 70 7.61 -13.61 -39.84
N MET A 71 7.30 -13.08 -38.65
CA MET A 71 7.33 -13.82 -37.39
C MET A 71 6.08 -13.58 -36.57
N PHE A 72 5.73 -14.56 -35.74
CA PHE A 72 4.70 -14.37 -34.73
C PHE A 72 5.21 -13.46 -33.60
N CYS A 73 4.44 -12.44 -33.32
CA CYS A 73 4.72 -11.41 -32.32
C CYS A 73 3.57 -11.30 -31.32
N LEU A 74 3.93 -10.93 -30.08
CA LEU A 74 2.96 -10.49 -29.07
C LEU A 74 3.14 -8.99 -28.80
N PRO A 75 2.07 -8.26 -28.51
CA PRO A 75 2.20 -6.91 -27.98
C PRO A 75 2.97 -6.94 -26.65
N LEU A 76 3.84 -5.95 -26.45
CA LEU A 76 4.74 -5.87 -25.30
C LEU A 76 4.03 -6.09 -23.95
N LYS A 77 2.80 -5.58 -23.81
CA LYS A 77 1.96 -5.76 -22.62
C LYS A 77 1.75 -7.24 -22.26
N PHE A 78 1.53 -8.11 -23.25
CA PHE A 78 1.19 -9.51 -23.05
C PHE A 78 2.42 -10.43 -22.95
N VAL A 79 3.57 -9.96 -23.44
CA VAL A 79 4.86 -10.69 -23.38
C VAL A 79 5.23 -11.02 -21.94
N PHE A 80 5.01 -10.09 -21.00
CA PHE A 80 5.33 -10.31 -19.59
C PHE A 80 4.51 -11.47 -19.00
N GLY A 81 3.20 -11.50 -19.29
CA GLY A 81 2.33 -12.61 -18.87
C GLY A 81 2.77 -13.94 -19.48
N TRP A 82 3.07 -13.96 -20.78
CA TRP A 82 3.56 -15.16 -21.46
C TRP A 82 4.88 -15.68 -20.86
N LEU A 83 5.88 -14.80 -20.67
CA LEU A 83 7.18 -15.14 -20.07
C LEU A 83 7.01 -15.73 -18.67
N PHE A 84 6.06 -15.21 -17.88
CA PHE A 84 5.76 -15.72 -16.54
C PHE A 84 5.28 -17.18 -16.57
N THR A 85 4.62 -17.61 -17.65
CA THR A 85 4.14 -18.99 -17.82
C THR A 85 5.25 -20.00 -18.15
N ILE A 86 6.46 -19.54 -18.48
CA ILE A 86 7.59 -20.42 -18.82
C ILE A 86 8.09 -21.10 -17.55
N ASN A 87 8.29 -22.42 -17.63
CA ASN A 87 8.85 -23.20 -16.53
C ASN A 87 10.39 -23.13 -16.60
N PRO A 88 11.09 -22.65 -15.55
CA PRO A 88 12.55 -22.65 -15.52
C PRO A 88 13.20 -24.02 -15.75
N LYS A 89 12.51 -25.13 -15.47
CA LYS A 89 13.04 -26.47 -15.75
C LYS A 89 13.08 -26.83 -17.23
N ASN A 90 12.31 -26.12 -18.06
CA ASN A 90 12.18 -26.39 -19.49
C ASN A 90 13.07 -25.48 -20.34
N VAL A 91 13.84 -24.56 -19.74
CA VAL A 91 14.79 -23.69 -20.44
C VAL A 91 16.22 -24.21 -20.29
N ARG A 92 17.15 -23.70 -21.12
CA ARG A 92 18.58 -24.04 -20.99
C ARG A 92 19.13 -23.69 -19.62
N VAL A 93 20.13 -24.45 -19.17
CA VAL A 93 20.70 -24.34 -17.81
C VAL A 93 21.12 -22.90 -17.48
N GLU A 94 21.73 -22.21 -18.44
CA GLU A 94 22.24 -20.84 -18.30
C GLU A 94 21.12 -19.79 -18.14
N ALA A 95 19.91 -20.10 -18.64
CA ALA A 95 18.74 -19.22 -18.58
C ALA A 95 17.82 -19.51 -17.39
N GLN A 96 18.00 -20.63 -16.67
CA GLN A 96 17.07 -21.01 -15.61
C GLN A 96 17.03 -19.97 -14.47
N GLU A 97 18.20 -19.45 -14.09
CA GLU A 97 18.30 -18.49 -13.00
C GLU A 97 17.68 -17.14 -13.36
N SER A 98 17.86 -16.66 -14.60
CA SER A 98 17.24 -15.42 -15.05
C SER A 98 15.72 -15.54 -15.13
N VAL A 99 15.19 -16.67 -15.60
CA VAL A 99 13.73 -16.94 -15.61
C VAL A 99 13.18 -17.04 -14.18
N LYS A 100 13.89 -17.68 -13.24
CA LYS A 100 13.48 -17.71 -11.82
C LYS A 100 13.41 -16.31 -11.22
N LYS A 101 14.47 -15.50 -11.41
CA LYS A 101 14.52 -14.11 -10.94
C LYS A 101 13.39 -13.28 -11.51
N TYR A 102 13.11 -13.43 -12.81
CA TYR A 102 11.99 -12.77 -13.47
C TYR A 102 10.64 -13.14 -12.80
N LYS A 103 10.40 -14.43 -12.54
CA LYS A 103 9.16 -14.87 -11.88
C LYS A 103 9.03 -14.34 -10.45
N LEU A 104 10.11 -14.33 -9.68
CA LEU A 104 10.13 -13.75 -8.32
C LEU A 104 9.78 -12.26 -8.36
N LEU A 105 10.36 -11.51 -9.30
CA LEU A 105 10.02 -10.10 -9.51
C LEU A 105 8.54 -9.90 -9.85
N CYS A 106 7.97 -10.75 -10.72
CA CYS A 106 6.54 -10.72 -11.01
C CYS A 106 5.67 -10.96 -9.76
N TYR A 107 6.02 -11.95 -8.93
CA TYR A 107 5.29 -12.20 -7.69
C TYR A 107 5.34 -11.00 -6.74
N GLU A 108 6.51 -10.38 -6.59
CA GLU A 108 6.69 -9.20 -5.74
C GLU A 108 5.84 -8.03 -6.24
N ILE A 109 5.88 -7.73 -7.54
CA ILE A 109 5.09 -6.63 -8.13
C ILE A 109 3.59 -6.89 -7.99
N LEU A 110 3.15 -8.15 -8.19
CA LEU A 110 1.75 -8.52 -8.01
C LEU A 110 1.34 -8.37 -6.53
N TYR A 111 2.17 -8.83 -5.60
CA TYR A 111 1.93 -8.69 -4.18
C TYR A 111 1.81 -7.21 -3.79
N GLN A 112 2.79 -6.38 -4.17
CA GLN A 112 2.76 -4.95 -3.89
C GLN A 112 1.48 -4.29 -4.44
N ASN A 113 1.16 -4.56 -5.71
CA ASN A 113 0.01 -3.94 -6.35
C ASN A 113 -1.35 -4.33 -5.73
N PHE A 114 -1.49 -5.55 -5.21
CA PHE A 114 -2.76 -6.05 -4.68
C PHE A 114 -2.86 -6.06 -3.15
N ALA A 115 -1.73 -6.15 -2.43
CA ALA A 115 -1.68 -6.29 -0.97
C ALA A 115 -1.25 -5.01 -0.25
N ASP A 116 -0.48 -4.11 -0.88
CA ASP A 116 0.03 -2.93 -0.18
C ASP A 116 -1.11 -2.00 0.25
N HIS A 117 -2.14 -1.84 -0.59
CA HIS A 117 -3.28 -1.00 -0.26
C HIS A 117 -4.05 -1.54 0.96
N THR A 118 -4.26 -2.85 1.03
CA THR A 118 -4.91 -3.50 2.18
C THR A 118 -4.07 -3.34 3.44
N THR A 119 -2.77 -3.62 3.33
CA THR A 119 -1.81 -3.47 4.44
C THR A 119 -1.77 -2.03 4.96
N PHE A 120 -1.76 -1.05 4.06
CA PHE A 120 -1.84 0.37 4.41
C PHE A 120 -3.14 0.72 5.15
N LEU A 121 -4.29 0.23 4.66
CA LEU A 121 -5.58 0.48 5.31
C LEU A 121 -5.65 -0.13 6.71
N GLU A 122 -5.15 -1.35 6.90
CA GLU A 122 -5.10 -2.01 8.21
C GLU A 122 -4.24 -1.22 9.20
N GLN A 123 -3.04 -0.81 8.78
CA GLN A 123 -2.14 0.00 9.60
C GLN A 123 -2.76 1.36 9.95
N LYS A 124 -3.36 2.02 8.96
CA LYS A 124 -4.06 3.30 9.16
C LYS A 124 -5.23 3.16 10.12
N GLN A 125 -6.03 2.09 9.99
CA GLN A 125 -7.17 1.83 10.86
C GLN A 125 -6.72 1.61 12.31
N LYS A 126 -5.68 0.78 12.53
CA LYS A 126 -5.11 0.56 13.86
C LYS A 126 -4.61 1.85 14.49
N ALA A 127 -3.80 2.62 13.75
CA ALA A 127 -3.29 3.91 14.23
C ALA A 127 -4.43 4.90 14.54
N THR A 128 -5.46 4.93 13.71
CA THR A 128 -6.64 5.79 13.91
C THR A 128 -7.40 5.39 15.18
N GLN A 129 -7.61 4.10 15.42
CA GLN A 129 -8.31 3.61 16.60
C GLN A 129 -7.56 3.99 17.89
N GLU A 130 -6.24 3.80 17.92
CA GLU A 130 -5.44 4.21 19.08
C GLU A 130 -5.51 5.71 19.35
N GLN A 131 -5.56 6.55 18.30
CA GLN A 131 -5.72 8.00 18.49
C GLN A 131 -7.13 8.36 18.99
N ILE A 132 -8.17 7.67 18.51
CA ILE A 132 -9.54 7.86 19.01
C ILE A 132 -9.60 7.52 20.50
N ASP A 133 -8.99 6.41 20.92
CA ASP A 133 -8.98 5.98 22.31
C ASP A 133 -8.25 7.02 23.19
N ARG A 134 -7.09 7.50 22.74
CA ARG A 134 -6.35 8.59 23.41
C ARG A 134 -7.17 9.87 23.53
N VAL A 135 -7.86 10.29 22.47
CA VAL A 135 -8.71 11.49 22.48
C VAL A 135 -9.88 11.32 23.44
N ASN A 136 -10.48 10.13 23.49
CA ASN A 136 -11.59 9.84 24.40
C ASN A 136 -11.15 9.89 25.87
N GLU A 137 -9.97 9.36 26.18
CA GLU A 137 -9.37 9.44 27.52
C GLU A 137 -9.14 10.90 27.94
N VAL A 138 -8.49 11.70 27.09
CA VAL A 138 -8.25 13.13 27.36
C VAL A 138 -9.57 13.90 27.55
N ARG A 139 -10.58 13.61 26.72
CA ARG A 139 -11.91 14.21 26.86
C ARG A 139 -12.59 13.84 28.17
N SER A 140 -12.43 12.61 28.64
CA SER A 140 -12.97 12.15 29.92
C SER A 140 -12.31 12.90 31.07
N THR A 141 -10.97 12.96 31.08
CA THR A 141 -10.20 13.68 32.09
C THR A 141 -10.55 15.17 32.13
N PHE A 142 -10.70 15.81 30.96
CA PHE A 142 -11.12 17.20 30.87
C PHE A 142 -12.51 17.45 31.45
N ARG A 143 -13.49 16.58 31.14
CA ARG A 143 -14.84 16.69 31.72
C ARG A 143 -14.82 16.59 33.24
N ASN A 144 -14.03 15.67 33.78
CA ASN A 144 -13.86 15.52 35.22
C ASN A 144 -13.23 16.78 35.84
N ALA A 145 -12.18 17.31 35.22
CA ALA A 145 -11.55 18.55 35.68
C ALA A 145 -12.52 19.74 35.63
N GLN A 146 -13.32 19.87 34.57
CA GLN A 146 -14.37 20.89 34.50
C GLN A 146 -15.43 20.74 35.60
N HIS A 147 -15.85 19.51 35.90
CA HIS A 147 -16.79 19.24 36.99
C HIS A 147 -16.22 19.71 38.33
N ILE A 148 -14.96 19.38 38.62
CA ILE A 148 -14.26 19.81 39.83
C ILE A 148 -14.20 21.35 39.90
N VAL A 149 -13.76 22.01 38.83
CA VAL A 149 -13.69 23.49 38.79
C VAL A 149 -15.06 24.11 39.06
N ARG A 150 -16.12 23.58 38.45
CA ARG A 150 -17.49 24.06 38.66
C ARG A 150 -17.94 23.88 40.11
N GLN A 151 -17.65 22.73 40.71
CA GLN A 151 -17.97 22.43 42.10
C GLN A 151 -17.26 23.39 43.06
N GLU A 152 -15.95 23.60 42.89
CA GLU A 152 -15.17 24.52 43.73
C GLU A 152 -15.58 25.99 43.53
N THR A 153 -15.93 26.38 42.31
CA THR A 153 -16.44 27.73 42.02
C THR A 153 -17.78 27.98 42.69
N ASN A 154 -18.71 27.02 42.62
CA ASN A 154 -19.99 27.12 43.32
C ASN A 154 -19.77 27.21 44.83
N ARG A 155 -18.88 26.38 45.37
CA ARG A 155 -18.52 26.35 46.78
C ARG A 155 -17.95 27.71 47.26
N LEU A 156 -17.06 28.32 46.48
CA LEU A 156 -16.53 29.67 46.74
C LEU A 156 -17.63 30.74 46.70
N ASN A 157 -18.50 30.69 45.69
CA ASN A 157 -19.58 31.66 45.55
C ASN A 157 -20.58 31.57 46.71
N SER A 158 -20.90 30.35 47.17
CA SER A 158 -21.72 30.13 48.36
C SER A 158 -21.09 30.76 49.61
N LEU A 159 -19.77 30.60 49.82
CA LEU A 159 -19.05 31.27 50.90
C LEU A 159 -19.11 32.79 50.78
N LYS A 160 -18.85 33.34 49.59
CA LYS A 160 -18.90 34.78 49.35
C LYS A 160 -20.27 35.39 49.63
N SER A 161 -21.34 34.63 49.39
CA SER A 161 -22.72 35.08 49.65
C SER A 161 -23.20 34.88 51.08
N LEU A 162 -22.44 34.20 51.94
CA LEU A 162 -22.84 33.93 53.32
C LEU A 162 -22.83 35.22 54.15
N THR A 163 -23.96 35.55 54.78
CA THR A 163 -24.08 36.75 55.62
C THR A 163 -23.97 36.43 57.11
N PHE A 164 -23.61 37.44 57.91
CA PHE A 164 -23.54 37.32 59.37
C PHE A 164 -24.88 36.90 60.00
N GLU A 165 -25.99 37.41 59.47
CA GLU A 165 -27.35 37.04 59.91
C GLU A 165 -27.65 35.55 59.67
N GLN A 166 -27.26 35.03 58.50
CA GLN A 166 -27.42 33.60 58.18
C GLN A 166 -26.55 32.71 59.10
N TRP A 167 -25.37 33.18 59.49
CA TRP A 167 -24.50 32.48 60.44
C TRP A 167 -25.05 32.49 61.87
N LEU A 168 -25.57 33.63 62.33
CA LEU A 168 -26.25 33.72 63.63
C LEU A 168 -27.47 32.78 63.69
N ALA A 169 -28.28 32.77 62.63
CA ALA A 169 -29.44 31.89 62.51
C ALA A 169 -29.05 30.39 62.50
N ASN A 170 -27.84 30.06 62.05
CA ASN A 170 -27.29 28.69 62.12
C ASN A 170 -26.53 28.42 63.44
N ASN A 171 -27.03 28.91 64.57
CA ASN A 171 -26.44 28.68 65.90
C ASN A 171 -24.94 29.02 66.01
N ARG A 172 -24.48 30.05 65.28
CA ARG A 172 -23.06 30.43 65.23
C ARG A 172 -22.14 29.32 64.71
N GLN A 173 -22.71 28.35 63.99
CA GLN A 173 -21.96 27.31 63.30
C GLN A 173 -21.78 27.73 61.85
N MET A 174 -20.58 27.54 61.32
CA MET A 174 -20.40 27.59 59.88
C MET A 174 -21.15 26.41 59.28
N THR A 175 -22.04 26.67 58.32
CA THR A 175 -22.68 25.62 57.48
C THR A 175 -21.67 24.93 56.57
N PHE A 176 -20.40 25.34 56.64
CA PHE A 176 -19.32 24.90 55.78
C PHE A 176 -18.34 24.05 56.58
N ASP A 177 -18.05 22.84 56.09
CA ASP A 177 -17.05 21.97 56.70
C ASP A 177 -15.64 22.51 56.41
N PHE A 178 -14.91 22.87 57.48
CA PHE A 178 -13.56 23.45 57.44
C PHE A 178 -12.44 22.41 57.68
N MET A 179 -12.74 21.13 57.92
CA MET A 179 -11.71 20.14 58.30
C MET A 179 -11.87 18.77 57.64
N ARG A 180 -11.22 18.60 56.47
CA ARG A 180 -10.08 17.68 56.32
C ARG A 180 -9.37 17.96 55.01
N GLU A 181 -8.11 18.38 55.10
CA GLU A 181 -7.10 18.11 54.08
C GLU A 181 -6.96 16.57 53.96
N ALA A 182 -7.89 15.92 53.29
CA ALA A 182 -7.69 14.58 52.77
C ALA A 182 -7.36 14.75 51.29
N GLU A 183 -6.06 14.84 51.03
CA GLU A 183 -5.42 14.60 49.72
C GLU A 183 -6.15 15.20 48.53
N ALA A 184 -5.89 16.48 48.27
CA ALA A 184 -6.43 17.19 47.12
C ALA A 184 -6.24 16.38 45.81
N PRO A 185 -7.32 16.12 45.03
CA PRO A 185 -7.20 15.57 43.68
C PRO A 185 -6.36 16.45 42.74
N VAL A 186 -6.13 17.70 43.13
CA VAL A 186 -5.30 18.68 42.43
C VAL A 186 -3.81 18.30 42.41
N ALA A 187 -3.30 17.64 43.47
CA ALA A 187 -1.92 17.15 43.50
C ALA A 187 -1.71 15.96 42.55
N ALA A 188 -2.72 15.08 42.43
CA ALA A 188 -2.68 13.95 41.49
C ALA A 188 -2.72 14.38 40.02
N LEU A 189 -3.46 15.46 39.70
CA LEU A 189 -3.48 16.06 38.36
C LEU A 189 -2.14 16.72 37.97
N ALA A 190 -1.39 17.28 38.93
CA ALA A 190 -0.10 17.92 38.67
C ALA A 190 1.04 16.90 38.41
N ILE A 191 0.94 15.68 38.94
CA ILE A 191 1.94 14.62 38.74
C ILE A 191 1.80 13.99 37.35
N ALA A 192 0.58 13.85 36.83
CA ALA A 192 0.33 13.27 35.50
C ALA A 192 0.83 14.12 34.32
N VAL A 193 1.04 15.42 34.51
CA VAL A 193 1.54 16.34 33.46
C VAL A 193 3.08 16.42 33.42
N LYS A 194 3.79 15.96 34.47
CA LYS A 194 5.26 16.05 34.58
C LYS A 194 6.03 14.77 34.22
N GLN A 195 5.37 13.67 33.87
CA GLN A 195 6.01 12.39 33.53
C GLN A 195 5.83 11.94 32.07
N LYS A 196 5.68 12.87 31.12
CA LYS A 196 5.72 12.59 29.68
C LYS A 196 6.71 13.48 28.96
#